data_AF-A0AA91J8R3-F1
#
_entry.id   AF-A0AA91J8R3-F1
#
_cell.length_a   1.000
_cell.length_b   1.000
_cell.length_c   1.000
_cell.angle_alpha   90.00
_cell.angle_beta   90.00
_cell.angle_gamma   90.00
#
_symmetry.space_group_name_H-M   'P 1'
#
loop_
_entity.id
_entity.type
_entity.pdbx_description
1 polymer ?
#
loop_
_entity_poly.entity_id
_entity_poly.type
_entity_poly.pdbx_seq_one_letter_code
_entity_poly.pdbx_strand_id
1 'polypeptide(L)' 'MFKVGDKVIKNPKTWKQNDFDSWGRGEGVGTIVEPPFSVDDIDCVDVRWDNGRCFEEISGLQLFNESKPKFES' A
#
# COMPACT_ATOMS: atom_id res chain seq x y z
N MET A 1 -7.09 0.90 11.21
CA MET A 1 -6.81 -0.43 10.64
C MET A 1 -7.46 -0.47 9.28
N PHE A 2 -6.72 -0.89 8.26
CA PHE A 2 -7.26 -0.98 6.91
C PHE A 2 -8.14 -2.20 6.71
N LYS A 3 -8.97 -2.18 5.67
CA LYS A 3 -9.88 -3.26 5.29
C LYS A 3 -9.67 -3.65 3.83
N VAL A 4 -10.05 -4.89 3.49
CA VAL A 4 -10.11 -5.33 2.10
C VAL A 4 -11.03 -4.40 1.31
N GLY A 5 -10.54 -3.93 0.16
CA GLY A 5 -11.19 -2.95 -0.70
C GLY A 5 -10.76 -1.50 -0.46
N ASP A 6 -10.07 -1.20 0.66
CA ASP A 6 -9.55 0.16 0.88
C ASP A 6 -8.49 0.50 -0.17
N LYS A 7 -8.59 1.71 -0.72
CA LYS A 7 -7.54 2.29 -1.56
C LYS A 7 -6.48 2.93 -0.68
N VAL A 8 -5.22 2.65 -0.96
CA VAL A 8 -4.07 3.14 -0.18
C VAL A 8 -3.00 3.70 -1.10
N ILE A 9 -2.17 4.57 -0.53
CA ILE A 9 -0.91 5.01 -1.13
C ILE A 9 0.20 4.82 -0.09
N LYS A 10 1.45 4.78 -0.55
CA LYS A 10 2.59 4.83 0.36
C LYS A 10 2.61 6.16 1.11
N ASN A 11 2.95 6.08 2.39
CA ASN A 11 3.11 7.24 3.25
C ASN A 11 4.58 7.69 3.19
N PRO A 12 4.92 8.80 2.50
CA PRO A 12 6.31 9.21 2.32
C PRO A 12 7.02 9.58 3.64
N LYS A 13 6.29 9.75 4.75
CA LYS A 13 6.87 10.06 6.06
C LYS A 13 7.37 8.83 6.82
N THR A 14 6.78 7.66 6.56
CA THR A 14 6.98 6.44 7.37
C THR A 14 7.35 5.24 6.52
N TRP A 15 7.04 5.26 5.24
CA TRP A 15 7.43 4.22 4.29
C TRP A 15 8.96 4.12 4.21
N LYS A 16 9.45 2.90 4.33
CA LYS A 16 10.84 2.54 4.10
C LYS A 16 10.94 1.86 2.75
N GLN A 17 11.80 2.39 1.89
CA GLN A 17 12.07 1.79 0.59
C GLN A 17 12.68 0.39 0.78
N ASN A 18 12.24 -0.55 -0.04
CA ASN A 18 12.72 -1.92 -0.13
C ASN A 18 13.02 -2.30 -1.58
N ASP A 19 13.59 -3.50 -1.78
CA ASP A 19 14.01 -3.96 -3.11
C ASP A 19 12.84 -4.16 -4.09
N PHE A 20 11.62 -4.44 -3.59
CA PHE A 20 10.43 -4.64 -4.44
C PHE A 20 9.95 -3.34 -5.09
N ASP A 21 10.34 -2.20 -4.54
CA ASP A 21 9.99 -0.88 -5.07
C ASP A 21 10.68 -0.61 -6.40
N SER A 22 11.89 -1.16 -6.58
CA SER A 22 12.62 -1.10 -7.84
C SER A 22 11.93 -1.86 -8.98
N TRP A 23 10.94 -2.71 -8.66
CA TRP A 23 10.14 -3.45 -9.64
C TRP A 23 8.87 -2.69 -10.05
N GLY A 24 8.74 -1.41 -9.65
CA GLY A 24 7.57 -0.56 -9.91
C GLY A 24 6.34 -0.93 -9.07
N ARG A 25 6.51 -1.77 -8.03
CA ARG A 25 5.46 -2.10 -7.06
C ARG A 25 5.43 -1.03 -5.97
N GLY A 26 4.24 -0.71 -5.46
CA GLY A 26 4.12 0.35 -4.45
C GLY A 26 4.00 1.78 -5.00
N GLU A 27 3.99 1.96 -6.32
CA GLU A 27 3.74 3.26 -6.94
C GLU A 27 2.24 3.47 -7.20
N GLY A 28 1.79 4.72 -7.03
CA GLY A 28 0.40 5.10 -7.30
C GLY A 28 -0.57 4.66 -6.21
N VAL A 29 -1.76 4.23 -6.62
CA VAL A 29 -2.86 3.83 -5.73
C VAL A 29 -2.96 2.31 -5.71
N GLY A 30 -2.78 1.73 -4.53
CA GLY A 30 -2.96 0.31 -4.28
C GLY A 30 -4.34 0.02 -3.71
N THR A 31 -4.78 -1.23 -3.80
CA THR A 31 -6.01 -1.72 -3.16
C THR A 31 -5.67 -2.86 -2.24
N ILE A 32 -6.18 -2.82 -1.01
CA ILE A 32 -5.99 -3.92 -0.06
C ILE A 32 -6.87 -5.09 -0.48
N VAL A 33 -6.25 -6.27 -0.55
CA VAL A 33 -6.87 -7.50 -1.02
C VAL A 33 -6.71 -8.61 0.00
N GLU A 34 -7.54 -9.64 -0.11
CA GLU A 34 -7.34 -10.84 0.69
C GLU A 34 -6.03 -11.53 0.30
N PRO A 35 -5.19 -11.92 1.28
CA PRO A 35 -3.96 -12.62 0.99
C PRO A 35 -4.24 -14.02 0.44
N PRO A 36 -3.42 -14.55 -0.48
CA PRO A 36 -3.62 -15.86 -1.07
C PRO A 36 -3.29 -17.02 -0.11
N PHE A 37 -2.77 -16.71 1.07
CA PHE A 37 -2.44 -17.64 2.15
C PHE A 37 -2.60 -16.93 3.50
N SER A 38 -2.68 -17.70 4.59
CA SER A 38 -2.70 -17.14 5.94
C SER A 38 -1.41 -16.38 6.24
N VAL A 39 -1.55 -15.16 6.72
CA VAL A 39 -0.44 -14.33 7.16
C VAL A 39 -0.50 -14.28 8.68
N ASP A 40 0.53 -14.82 9.34
CA ASP A 40 0.63 -14.80 10.80
C ASP A 40 1.06 -13.41 11.32
N ASP A 41 1.59 -12.57 10.44
CA ASP A 41 2.06 -11.22 10.74
C ASP A 41 0.90 -10.22 10.64
N ILE A 42 0.46 -9.72 11.80
CA ILE A 42 -0.66 -8.78 11.94
C ILE A 42 -0.34 -7.36 11.47
N ASP A 43 0.94 -7.04 11.26
CA ASP A 43 1.40 -5.70 10.91
C ASP A 43 1.56 -5.49 9.40
N CYS A 44 1.28 -6.51 8.60
CA CYS A 44 1.31 -6.47 7.14
C CYS A 44 -0.07 -6.67 6.51
N VAL A 45 -0.30 -6.06 5.35
CA VAL A 45 -1.48 -6.28 4.51
C VAL A 45 -1.06 -6.59 3.08
N ASP A 46 -1.84 -7.42 2.37
CA ASP A 46 -1.62 -7.66 0.95
C ASP A 46 -2.23 -6.51 0.14
N VAL A 47 -1.39 -5.85 -0.66
CA VAL A 47 -1.78 -4.74 -1.51
C VAL A 47 -1.58 -5.11 -2.97
N ARG A 48 -2.65 -4.96 -3.75
CA ARG A 48 -2.60 -5.00 -5.22
C ARG A 48 -2.29 -3.60 -5.74
N TRP A 49 -1.11 -3.46 -6.31
CA TRP A 49 -0.66 -2.31 -7.10
C TRP A 49 -0.89 -2.58 -8.60
N ASP A 50 -0.80 -1.54 -9.43
CA ASP A 50 -0.93 -1.69 -10.89
C ASP A 50 0.11 -2.67 -11.46
N ASN A 51 1.34 -2.61 -10.95
CA ASN A 51 2.47 -3.43 -11.42
C ASN A 51 2.72 -4.70 -10.59
N GLY A 52 1.80 -5.11 -9.71
CA GLY A 52 1.99 -6.34 -8.96
C GLY A 52 1.27 -6.40 -7.62
N ARG A 53 1.53 -7.47 -6.86
CA ARG A 53 1.11 -7.59 -5.46
C ARG A 53 2.32 -7.53 -4.56
N CYS A 54 2.17 -6.90 -3.41
CA CYS A 54 3.18 -6.89 -2.36
C CYS A 54 2.50 -6.91 -0.98
N PHE A 55 3.13 -7.59 -0.03
CA PHE A 55 2.84 -7.37 1.37
C PHE A 55 3.49 -6.07 1.80
N GLU A 56 2.71 -5.20 2.43
CA GLU A 56 3.13 -3.87 2.84
C GLU A 56 2.89 -3.72 4.33
N GLU A 57 3.86 -3.14 5.04
CA GLU A 57 3.69 -2.78 6.44
C GLU A 57 2.60 -1.72 6.57
N ILE A 58 1.65 -1.94 7.48
CA ILE A 58 0.54 -1.02 7.76
C ILE A 58 1.07 0.38 8.09
N SER A 59 2.21 0.47 8.79
CA SER A 59 2.85 1.73 9.19
C SER A 59 3.33 2.58 8.00
N GLY A 60 3.65 1.93 6.87
CA GLY A 60 4.14 2.57 5.65
C GLY A 60 3.03 3.02 4.69
N LEU A 61 1.76 2.79 5.04
CA LEU A 61 0.61 3.10 4.20
C LEU A 61 -0.24 4.24 4.77
N GLN A 62 -1.00 4.90 3.90
CA GLN A 62 -2.08 5.81 4.28
C GLN A 62 -3.27 5.62 3.32
N LEU A 63 -4.48 5.92 3.80
CA LEU A 63 -5.68 5.87 2.97
C LEU A 63 -5.56 6.86 1.79
N PHE A 64 -5.91 6.38 0.61
CA PHE A 64 -6.07 7.24 -0.55
C PHE A 64 -7.38 8.01 -0.42
N ASN A 65 -7.29 9.30 -0.13
CA ASN A 65 -8.44 10.20 -0.17
C ASN A 65 -8.51 10.86 -1.55
N GLU A 66 -9.49 10.45 -2.36
CA GLU A 66 -9.81 11.10 -3.65
C GLU A 66 -10.12 12.60 -3.51
N SER A 67 -10.47 13.05 -2.30
CA SER A 67 -10.79 14.43 -1.95
C SER A 67 -9.59 15.34 -1.70
N LYS A 68 -8.35 14.86 -1.83
CA LYS A 68 -7.18 15.74 -1.99
C LYS A 68 -6.80 15.82 -3.47
N PRO A 69 -7.07 16.94 -4.15
CA PRO A 69 -6.49 17.17 -5.47
C PRO A 69 -4.97 17.09 -5.35
N LYS A 70 -4.34 16.49 -6.36
CA LYS A 70 -2.90 16.62 -6.59
C LYS A 70 -2.57 18.12 -6.67
N PHE A 71 -1.39 18.48 -6.17
CA PHE A 71 -0.76 19.80 -6.18
C PHE A 71 -1.19 20.76 -5.08
N GLU A 72 -0.42 20.80 -3.99
CA GLU A 72 0.04 22.09 -3.47
C GLU A 72 1.54 22.20 -3.78
N SER A 73 1.89 23.40 -4.24
CA SER A 73 3.07 23.81 -5.01
C SER A 73 4.40 23.76 -4.28
#